data_AF-A0A932DHM8-F1
#
_entry.id   AF-A0A932DHM8-F1
#
_cell.length_a   1.000
_cell.length_b   1.000
_cell.length_c   1.000
_cell.angle_alpha   90.00
_cell.angle_beta   90.00
_cell.angle_gamma   90.00
#
_symmetry.space_group_name_H-M   'P 1'
#
loop_
_entity.id
_entity.type
_entity.pdbx_description
1 polymer ?
#
loop_
_entity_poly.entity_id
_entity_poly.type
_entity_poly.pdbx_seq_one_letter_code
_entity_poly.pdbx_strand_id
1 'polypeptide(L)'
;QYCFSTAAAYGLHVSRASSNDATPTGRNDVLLRFEFSAPSRDGSQRIKVVTMRDGVTSEADLPSVRTTPLGVAPIINRVSVGGGTLQIFAGLREDPFFFDVEQYFKVRAGALGIGPAVGFRSPGFDFTAGYNVLSIAVRVPRAWLQGRSSATTFDLWATVSVGGKQIERLGRPAINEGLVVTNDYLNALNSVGPDFEAAALAGRQPAAGIAGPIVAEAKKTLMAVGNDDARATALLGAFLPDVLRIDTTGASGYANALNSKGSPIRGRKITDDVIDVTLSVVTNGAIKGDNVSYVGPNAGGTGHKPLLESFPYLADPN
;
A
#
# COMPACT_ATOMS: atom_id res chain seq x y z
N GLN A 1 24.77 -1.00 5.21
CA GLN A 1 24.55 -1.69 3.93
C GLN A 1 23.06 -1.65 3.65
N TYR A 2 22.62 -1.18 2.48
CA TYR A 2 21.21 -1.14 2.12
C TYR A 2 20.81 -2.50 1.54
N CYS A 3 20.22 -3.37 2.37
CA CYS A 3 19.82 -4.71 1.97
C CYS A 3 18.50 -5.11 2.63
N PHE A 4 17.71 -5.92 1.94
CA PHE A 4 16.51 -6.53 2.50
C PHE A 4 16.89 -7.47 3.65
N SER A 5 16.00 -7.62 4.62
CA SER A 5 16.24 -8.49 5.77
C SER A 5 16.25 -9.97 5.34
N THR A 6 17.17 -10.75 5.90
CA THR A 6 17.24 -12.22 5.71
C THR A 6 16.23 -12.97 6.56
N ALA A 7 15.63 -12.31 7.55
CA ALA A 7 14.64 -12.87 8.45
C ALA A 7 13.19 -12.51 8.04
N ALA A 8 13.04 -11.66 7.02
CA ALA A 8 11.75 -11.16 6.57
C ALA A 8 11.29 -11.82 5.27
N ALA A 9 9.97 -11.94 5.14
CA ALA A 9 9.29 -12.25 3.90
C ALA A 9 8.32 -11.13 3.55
N TYR A 10 8.32 -10.69 2.30
CA TYR A 10 7.52 -9.59 1.80
C TYR A 10 6.42 -10.15 0.90
N GLY A 11 5.16 -9.98 1.26
CA GLY A 11 4.02 -10.56 0.56
C GLY A 11 3.21 -9.53 -0.23
N LEU A 12 2.79 -9.88 -1.43
CA LEU A 12 1.76 -9.21 -2.22
C LEU A 12 0.59 -10.18 -2.41
N HIS A 13 -0.55 -9.81 -1.85
CA HIS A 13 -1.74 -10.63 -1.75
C HIS A 13 -2.80 -10.10 -2.70
N VAL A 14 -3.36 -10.97 -3.54
CA VAL A 14 -4.32 -10.59 -4.57
C VAL A 14 -5.56 -11.48 -4.52
N SER A 15 -6.72 -10.84 -4.41
CA SER A 15 -8.03 -11.46 -4.64
C SER A 15 -8.57 -11.04 -6.00
N ARG A 16 -9.35 -11.91 -6.64
CA ARG A 16 -10.17 -11.60 -7.80
C ARG A 16 -11.55 -11.17 -7.32
N ALA A 17 -11.89 -9.91 -7.54
CA ALA A 17 -13.22 -9.41 -7.20
C ALA A 17 -14.21 -9.77 -8.31
N SER A 18 -15.45 -10.12 -7.94
CA SER A 18 -16.50 -10.44 -8.92
C SER A 18 -17.01 -9.20 -9.67
N SER A 19 -16.87 -8.01 -9.09
CA SER A 19 -17.18 -6.72 -9.70
C SER A 19 -16.47 -5.57 -8.99
N ASN A 20 -16.57 -4.37 -9.54
CA ASN A 20 -16.07 -3.14 -8.91
C ASN A 20 -16.76 -2.79 -7.59
N ASP A 21 -17.98 -3.31 -7.36
CA ASP A 21 -18.80 -3.07 -6.17
C ASP A 21 -18.74 -4.21 -5.16
N ALA A 22 -18.10 -5.34 -5.50
CA ALA A 22 -17.98 -6.47 -4.60
C ALA A 22 -17.30 -6.06 -3.29
N THR A 23 -17.82 -6.51 -2.15
CA THR A 23 -17.14 -6.30 -0.86
C THR A 23 -15.83 -7.11 -0.87
N PRO A 24 -14.66 -6.49 -0.57
CA PRO A 24 -13.42 -7.22 -0.43
C PRO A 24 -13.54 -8.36 0.57
N THR A 25 -12.95 -9.50 0.24
CA THR A 25 -13.03 -10.71 1.10
C THR A 25 -11.74 -10.97 1.86
N GLY A 26 -10.63 -10.36 1.47
CA GLY A 26 -9.28 -10.63 1.97
C GLY A 26 -8.73 -12.02 1.66
N ARG A 27 -9.46 -12.84 0.88
CA ARG A 27 -9.00 -14.17 0.48
C ARG A 27 -7.88 -14.08 -0.54
N ASN A 28 -6.87 -14.91 -0.41
CA ASN A 28 -5.78 -14.98 -1.39
C ASN A 28 -6.15 -15.95 -2.50
N ASP A 29 -6.47 -15.44 -3.70
CA ASP A 29 -6.47 -16.24 -4.93
C ASP A 29 -5.05 -16.35 -5.49
N VAL A 30 -4.25 -15.31 -5.25
CA VAL A 30 -2.86 -15.17 -5.65
C VAL A 30 -2.04 -14.60 -4.49
N LEU A 31 -0.84 -15.13 -4.29
CA LEU A 31 0.21 -14.57 -3.43
C LEU A 31 1.51 -14.51 -4.22
N LEU A 32 2.25 -13.42 -4.10
CA LEU A 32 3.66 -13.34 -4.45
C LEU A 32 4.45 -13.01 -3.18
N ARG A 33 5.40 -13.85 -2.79
CA ARG A 33 6.24 -13.67 -1.62
C ARG A 33 7.71 -13.63 -2.02
N PHE A 34 8.43 -12.67 -1.45
CA PHE A 34 9.84 -12.42 -1.72
C PHE A 34 10.65 -12.59 -0.44
N GLU A 35 11.71 -13.38 -0.52
CA GLU A 35 12.68 -13.62 0.55
C GLU A 35 14.08 -13.38 0.00
N PHE A 36 14.98 -12.85 0.83
CA PHE A 36 16.30 -12.39 0.36
C PHE A 36 17.44 -13.08 1.09
N SER A 37 18.47 -13.48 0.36
CA SER A 37 19.69 -14.04 0.96
C SER A 37 20.50 -12.98 1.70
N ALA A 38 21.51 -13.40 2.47
CA ALA A 38 22.57 -12.47 2.87
C ALA A 38 23.19 -11.78 1.64
N PRO A 39 23.60 -10.51 1.73
CA PRO A 39 24.20 -9.81 0.61
C PRO A 39 25.56 -10.39 0.25
N SER A 40 25.85 -10.44 -1.04
CA SER A 40 27.16 -10.82 -1.60
C SER A 40 28.15 -9.67 -1.49
N ARG A 41 29.40 -9.90 -1.89
CA ARG A 41 30.47 -8.89 -1.87
C ARG A 41 30.14 -7.63 -2.68
N ASP A 42 29.37 -7.78 -3.75
CA ASP A 42 28.89 -6.68 -4.60
C ASP A 42 27.64 -5.98 -4.03
N GLY A 43 27.14 -6.40 -2.87
CA GLY A 43 25.92 -5.87 -2.25
C GLY A 43 24.62 -6.46 -2.78
N SER A 44 24.64 -7.29 -3.83
CA SER A 44 23.44 -7.95 -4.33
C SER A 44 22.98 -9.09 -3.41
N GLN A 45 21.67 -9.34 -3.37
CA GLN A 45 21.05 -10.47 -2.68
C GLN A 45 20.36 -11.37 -3.71
N ARG A 46 20.38 -12.68 -3.50
CA ARG A 46 19.49 -13.58 -4.23
C ARG A 46 18.06 -13.33 -3.78
N ILE A 47 17.12 -13.43 -4.71
CA ILE A 47 15.69 -13.30 -4.44
C ILE A 47 15.05 -14.67 -4.63
N LYS A 48 14.50 -15.22 -3.55
CA LYS A 48 13.59 -16.35 -3.61
C LYS A 48 12.17 -15.83 -3.84
N VAL A 49 11.52 -16.34 -4.87
CA VAL A 49 10.16 -15.97 -5.26
C VAL A 49 9.24 -17.16 -5.02
N VAL A 50 8.28 -17.00 -4.13
CA VAL A 50 7.23 -17.99 -3.88
C VAL A 50 5.92 -17.42 -4.40
N THR A 51 5.23 -18.16 -5.25
CA THR A 51 3.87 -17.81 -5.67
C THR A 51 2.88 -18.83 -5.18
N MET A 52 1.70 -18.39 -4.77
CA MET A 52 0.52 -19.26 -4.71
C MET A 52 -0.50 -18.73 -5.70
N ARG A 53 -1.13 -19.62 -6.48
CA ARG A 53 -2.25 -19.30 -7.36
C ARG A 53 -3.26 -20.43 -7.30
N ASP A 54 -4.50 -20.11 -6.96
CA ASP A 54 -5.60 -21.10 -6.88
C ASP A 54 -5.25 -22.28 -5.95
N GLY A 55 -4.59 -21.97 -4.82
CA GLY A 55 -4.11 -22.96 -3.85
C GLY A 55 -2.86 -23.73 -4.27
N VAL A 56 -2.35 -23.55 -5.49
CA VAL A 56 -1.13 -24.20 -5.98
C VAL A 56 0.07 -23.31 -5.70
N THR A 57 0.99 -23.80 -4.87
CA THR A 57 2.26 -23.12 -4.59
C THR A 57 3.33 -23.50 -5.62
N SER A 58 4.14 -22.54 -6.02
CA SER A 58 5.32 -22.70 -6.87
C SER A 58 6.44 -21.81 -6.37
N GLU A 59 7.68 -22.23 -6.59
CA GLU A 59 8.86 -21.51 -6.12
C GLU A 59 9.87 -21.36 -7.26
N ALA A 60 10.56 -20.22 -7.27
CA ALA A 60 11.78 -20.00 -8.02
C ALA A 60 12.85 -19.41 -7.08
N ASP A 61 13.86 -20.22 -6.76
CA ASP A 61 15.09 -19.78 -6.08
C ASP A 61 16.28 -20.04 -7.00
N LEU A 62 16.44 -19.15 -8.00
CA LEU A 62 17.49 -19.27 -9.00
C LEU A 62 18.66 -18.34 -8.66
N PRO A 63 19.93 -18.81 -8.74
CA PRO A 63 21.10 -17.97 -8.48
C PRO A 63 21.20 -16.69 -9.33
N SER A 64 20.54 -16.69 -10.49
CA SER A 64 20.49 -15.56 -11.42
C SER A 64 19.49 -14.47 -11.03
N VAL A 65 18.55 -14.75 -10.11
CA VAL A 65 17.53 -13.78 -9.69
C VAL A 65 18.08 -12.98 -8.53
N ARG A 66 18.42 -11.70 -8.77
CA ARG A 66 19.17 -10.87 -7.81
C ARG A 66 18.62 -9.46 -7.68
N THR A 67 18.89 -8.84 -6.53
CA THR A 67 18.67 -7.41 -6.32
C THR A 67 19.67 -6.58 -7.11
N THR A 68 19.33 -5.32 -7.38
CA THR A 68 20.21 -4.34 -8.03
C THR A 68 21.14 -3.70 -6.99
N PRO A 69 22.47 -3.85 -7.10
CA PRO A 69 23.41 -3.10 -6.27
C PRO A 69 23.32 -1.58 -6.47
N LEU A 70 23.77 -0.82 -5.48
CA LEU A 70 23.88 0.63 -5.59
C LEU A 70 24.82 1.03 -6.74
N GLY A 71 24.42 2.02 -7.54
CA GLY A 71 25.20 2.52 -8.68
C GLY A 71 25.13 1.64 -9.93
N VAL A 72 24.31 0.58 -9.93
CA VAL A 72 24.08 -0.29 -11.09
C VAL A 72 22.72 0.02 -11.71
N ALA A 73 22.64 -0.04 -13.05
CA ALA A 73 21.38 0.07 -13.76
C ALA A 73 20.37 -1.01 -13.29
N PRO A 74 19.05 -0.73 -13.31
CA PRO A 74 18.03 -1.67 -12.84
C PRO A 74 18.20 -3.08 -13.42
N ILE A 75 18.41 -4.07 -12.56
CA ILE A 75 18.39 -5.49 -12.95
C ILE A 75 16.94 -5.96 -13.01
N ILE A 76 16.47 -6.27 -14.22
CA ILE A 76 15.11 -6.76 -14.47
C ILE A 76 15.13 -8.28 -14.60
N ASN A 77 14.77 -8.97 -13.52
CA ASN A 77 14.74 -10.43 -13.46
C ASN A 77 13.50 -10.96 -14.20
N ARG A 78 13.68 -11.86 -15.17
CA ARG A 78 12.59 -12.61 -15.80
C ARG A 78 12.47 -13.96 -15.11
N VAL A 79 11.40 -14.16 -14.34
CA VAL A 79 11.23 -15.34 -13.50
C VAL A 79 10.07 -16.19 -13.99
N SER A 80 10.36 -17.40 -14.45
CA SER A 80 9.34 -18.39 -14.82
C SER A 80 8.87 -19.13 -13.58
N VAL A 81 7.64 -18.87 -13.13
CA VAL A 81 7.06 -19.42 -11.91
C VAL A 81 5.54 -19.48 -12.02
N GLY A 82 4.91 -20.52 -11.44
CA GLY A 82 3.45 -20.67 -11.44
C GLY A 82 2.83 -20.72 -12.84
N GLY A 83 3.55 -21.26 -13.83
CA GLY A 83 3.07 -21.37 -15.22
C GLY A 83 3.03 -20.05 -16.00
N GLY A 84 3.80 -19.03 -15.61
CA GLY A 84 3.99 -17.82 -16.40
C GLY A 84 5.36 -17.18 -16.15
N THR A 85 5.64 -16.06 -16.82
CA THR A 85 6.87 -15.29 -16.63
C THR A 85 6.56 -13.92 -16.02
N LEU A 86 7.14 -13.66 -14.86
CA LEU A 86 7.07 -12.38 -14.16
C LEU A 86 8.31 -11.53 -14.46
N GLN A 87 8.21 -10.21 -14.43
CA GLN A 87 9.38 -9.34 -14.35
C GLN A 87 9.49 -8.75 -12.95
N ILE A 88 10.65 -8.91 -12.31
CA ILE A 88 10.87 -8.51 -10.91
C ILE A 88 12.10 -7.60 -10.84
N PHE A 89 11.92 -6.45 -10.21
CA PHE A 89 12.98 -5.57 -9.77
C PHE A 89 12.96 -5.52 -8.24
N ALA A 90 14.14 -5.57 -7.63
CA ALA A 90 14.32 -5.24 -6.23
C ALA A 90 15.64 -4.51 -6.03
N GLY A 91 15.64 -3.42 -5.26
CA GLY A 91 16.83 -2.61 -5.03
C GLY A 91 16.51 -1.25 -4.42
N LEU A 92 17.55 -0.48 -4.13
CA LEU A 92 17.41 0.87 -3.58
C LEU A 92 16.86 1.83 -4.66
N ARG A 93 15.87 2.63 -4.29
CA ARG A 93 15.28 3.70 -5.11
C ARG A 93 15.05 4.92 -4.24
N GLU A 94 14.91 6.08 -4.87
CA GLU A 94 14.32 7.23 -4.18
C GLU A 94 12.95 6.84 -3.63
N ASP A 95 12.60 7.29 -2.42
CA ASP A 95 11.26 7.13 -1.89
C ASP A 95 10.28 7.94 -2.74
N PRO A 96 9.35 7.29 -3.48
CA PRO A 96 8.45 8.00 -4.37
C PRO A 96 7.16 8.44 -3.66
N PHE A 97 7.02 8.16 -2.37
CA PHE A 97 5.94 8.72 -1.57
C PHE A 97 6.25 10.19 -1.29
N PHE A 98 5.23 11.01 -1.04
CA PHE A 98 5.36 12.45 -0.83
C PHE A 98 4.18 12.94 -0.01
N PHE A 99 4.45 13.59 1.12
CA PHE A 99 3.48 14.29 1.96
C PHE A 99 4.17 14.96 3.16
N ASP A 100 3.48 15.91 3.79
CA ASP A 100 3.91 16.52 5.04
C ASP A 100 3.51 15.66 6.24
N VAL A 101 4.25 14.55 6.45
CA VAL A 101 4.02 13.55 7.51
C VAL A 101 3.80 14.19 8.87
N GLU A 102 4.70 15.10 9.24
CA GLU A 102 4.69 15.73 10.56
C GLU A 102 3.45 16.60 10.72
N GLN A 103 3.15 17.43 9.71
CA GLN A 103 2.00 18.30 9.76
C GLN A 103 0.68 17.51 9.68
N TYR A 104 0.63 16.44 8.89
CA TYR A 104 -0.50 15.52 8.81
C TYR A 104 -0.90 15.00 10.19
N PHE A 105 0.07 14.49 10.96
CA PHE A 105 -0.21 13.98 12.31
C PHE A 105 -0.55 15.09 13.31
N LYS A 106 0.00 16.30 13.15
CA LYS A 106 -0.38 17.47 13.98
C LYS A 106 -1.81 17.93 13.70
N VAL A 107 -2.22 18.01 12.44
CA VAL A 107 -3.60 18.35 12.04
C VAL A 107 -4.58 17.32 12.62
N ARG A 108 -4.27 16.02 12.50
CA ARG A 108 -5.08 14.96 13.11
C ARG A 108 -5.16 15.08 14.63
N ALA A 109 -4.04 15.32 15.31
CA ALA A 109 -4.01 15.47 16.77
C ALA A 109 -4.84 16.68 17.24
N GLY A 110 -4.79 17.79 16.50
CA GLY A 110 -5.61 18.97 16.74
C GLY A 110 -7.11 18.68 16.57
N ALA A 111 -7.50 17.99 15.50
CA ALA A 111 -8.90 17.58 15.27
C ALA A 111 -9.44 16.69 16.41
N LEU A 112 -8.59 15.81 16.94
CA LEU A 112 -8.92 14.93 18.06
C LEU A 112 -8.87 15.60 19.44
N GLY A 113 -8.46 16.86 19.53
CA GLY A 113 -8.31 17.59 20.81
C GLY A 113 -7.18 17.06 21.70
N ILE A 114 -6.24 16.30 21.15
CA ILE A 114 -5.07 15.73 21.86
C ILE A 114 -3.76 16.45 21.50
N GLY A 115 -3.86 17.54 20.75
CA GLY A 115 -2.76 18.40 20.34
C GLY A 115 -3.27 19.79 19.94
N PRO A 116 -2.37 20.71 19.56
CA PRO A 116 -2.77 22.03 19.11
C PRO A 116 -3.57 21.96 17.81
N ALA A 117 -4.63 22.76 17.69
CA ALA A 117 -5.37 22.94 16.45
C ALA A 117 -4.51 23.73 15.44
N VAL A 118 -4.13 23.07 14.36
CA VAL A 118 -3.28 23.63 13.29
C VAL A 118 -3.82 23.22 11.91
N GLY A 119 -3.46 23.98 10.87
CA GLY A 119 -3.72 23.62 9.47
C GLY A 119 -2.47 23.10 8.76
N PHE A 120 -2.60 22.70 7.50
CA PHE A 120 -1.44 22.34 6.67
C PHE A 120 -0.58 23.54 6.31
N ARG A 121 0.73 23.32 6.16
CA ARG A 121 1.70 24.36 5.73
C ARG A 121 1.50 24.65 4.25
N SER A 122 1.86 25.85 3.80
CA SER A 122 1.85 26.20 2.37
C SER A 122 3.10 27.04 2.04
N PRO A 123 4.06 26.50 1.26
CA PRO A 123 4.11 25.11 0.78
C PRO A 123 4.25 24.09 1.93
N GLY A 124 3.83 22.84 1.68
CA GLY A 124 4.01 21.71 2.59
C GLY A 124 5.47 21.25 2.64
N PHE A 125 5.90 20.67 3.75
CA PHE A 125 7.24 20.09 3.86
C PHE A 125 7.22 18.62 3.48
N ASP A 126 7.82 18.30 2.34
CA ASP A 126 7.93 16.92 1.87
C ASP A 126 8.95 16.12 2.70
N PHE A 127 8.45 15.23 3.56
CA PHE A 127 9.28 14.47 4.48
C PHE A 127 10.18 13.46 3.78
N THR A 128 9.74 12.90 2.66
CA THR A 128 10.39 11.77 1.96
C THR A 128 11.37 12.23 0.89
N ALA A 129 11.30 13.50 0.48
CA ALA A 129 12.29 14.10 -0.42
C ALA A 129 13.72 13.90 0.10
N GLY A 130 14.59 13.36 -0.76
CA GLY A 130 15.97 13.05 -0.42
C GLY A 130 16.20 11.71 0.29
N TYR A 131 15.15 10.97 0.64
CA TYR A 131 15.28 9.61 1.19
C TYR A 131 15.32 8.54 0.12
N ASN A 132 15.87 7.39 0.51
CA ASN A 132 15.94 6.18 -0.29
C ASN A 132 15.22 5.05 0.44
N VAL A 133 14.52 4.21 -0.30
CA VAL A 133 13.83 3.01 0.20
C VAL A 133 14.24 1.77 -0.60
N LEU A 134 14.16 0.61 0.05
CA LEU A 134 14.27 -0.67 -0.64
C LEU A 134 12.93 -0.99 -1.30
N SER A 135 12.88 -0.97 -2.63
CA SER A 135 11.67 -1.20 -3.39
C SER A 135 11.64 -2.59 -3.98
N ILE A 136 10.45 -3.21 -4.00
CA ILE A 136 10.13 -4.39 -4.80
C ILE A 136 9.08 -3.97 -5.81
N ALA A 137 9.38 -4.11 -7.10
CA ALA A 137 8.44 -3.87 -8.18
C ALA A 137 8.25 -5.17 -8.97
N VAL A 138 7.00 -5.46 -9.33
CA VAL A 138 6.65 -6.69 -10.05
C VAL A 138 5.71 -6.36 -11.19
N ARG A 139 6.05 -6.80 -12.41
CA ARG A 139 5.16 -6.79 -13.56
C ARG A 139 4.58 -8.18 -13.73
N VAL A 140 3.26 -8.30 -13.54
CA VAL A 140 2.52 -9.56 -13.64
C VAL A 140 1.61 -9.52 -14.88
N PRO A 141 1.65 -10.52 -15.77
CA PRO A 141 0.69 -10.63 -16.86
C PRO A 141 -0.75 -10.73 -16.33
N ARG A 142 -1.70 -9.98 -16.92
CA ARG A 142 -3.11 -10.04 -16.50
C ARG A 142 -3.68 -11.46 -16.57
N ALA A 143 -3.39 -12.18 -17.65
CA ALA A 143 -3.79 -13.59 -17.80
C ALA A 143 -3.26 -14.49 -16.68
N TRP A 144 -2.08 -14.18 -16.14
CA TRP A 144 -1.53 -14.93 -15.01
C TRP A 144 -2.32 -14.67 -13.73
N LEU A 145 -2.68 -13.40 -13.46
CA LEU A 145 -3.56 -13.02 -12.34
C LEU A 145 -4.95 -13.63 -12.49
N GLN A 146 -5.51 -13.65 -13.70
CA GLN A 146 -6.83 -14.20 -14.01
C GLN A 146 -6.93 -15.70 -13.75
N GLY A 147 -5.84 -16.45 -13.95
CA GLY A 147 -5.86 -17.92 -13.83
C GLY A 147 -6.89 -18.50 -14.79
N ARG A 148 -7.89 -19.23 -14.25
CA ARG A 148 -9.03 -19.77 -15.03
C ARG A 148 -10.27 -18.87 -15.06
N SER A 149 -10.22 -17.71 -14.40
CA SER A 149 -11.33 -16.76 -14.37
C SER A 149 -11.26 -15.76 -15.53
N SER A 150 -12.30 -14.93 -15.65
CA SER A 150 -12.34 -13.74 -16.50
C SER A 150 -12.24 -12.43 -15.70
N ALA A 151 -11.70 -12.48 -14.47
CA ALA A 151 -11.67 -11.33 -13.57
C ALA A 151 -10.94 -10.14 -14.20
N THR A 152 -11.55 -8.96 -14.11
CA THR A 152 -10.94 -7.69 -14.52
C THR A 152 -10.59 -6.80 -13.35
N THR A 153 -11.11 -7.13 -12.17
CA THR A 153 -10.99 -6.38 -10.93
C THR A 153 -10.26 -7.21 -9.89
N PHE A 154 -9.26 -6.62 -9.26
CA PHE A 154 -8.39 -7.27 -8.28
C PHE A 154 -8.29 -6.44 -7.01
N ASP A 155 -8.28 -7.08 -5.85
CA ASP A 155 -8.02 -6.43 -4.56
C ASP A 155 -6.59 -6.79 -4.14
N LEU A 156 -5.74 -5.79 -3.94
CA LEU A 156 -4.33 -5.94 -3.59
C LEU A 156 -4.07 -5.44 -2.16
N TRP A 157 -3.24 -6.17 -1.40
CA TRP A 157 -2.64 -5.67 -0.17
C TRP A 157 -1.24 -6.28 0.00
N ALA A 158 -0.41 -5.65 0.82
CA ALA A 158 0.97 -6.06 1.05
C ALA A 158 1.21 -6.42 2.52
N THR A 159 2.20 -7.27 2.77
CA THR A 159 2.60 -7.69 4.12
C THR A 159 4.12 -7.71 4.27
N VAL A 160 4.57 -7.50 5.51
CA VAL A 160 5.91 -7.92 5.96
C VAL A 160 5.74 -8.92 7.09
N SER A 161 6.42 -10.05 6.97
CA SER A 161 6.47 -11.08 8.00
C SER A 161 7.90 -11.30 8.45
N VAL A 162 8.13 -11.46 9.76
CA VAL A 162 9.44 -11.79 10.34
C VAL A 162 9.30 -13.08 11.12
N GLY A 163 10.17 -14.06 10.84
CA GLY A 163 10.10 -15.37 11.49
C GLY A 163 8.77 -16.10 11.27
N GLY A 164 8.12 -15.88 10.12
CA GLY A 164 6.80 -16.45 9.79
C GLY A 164 5.60 -15.74 10.42
N LYS A 165 5.81 -14.69 11.22
CA LYS A 165 4.74 -13.88 11.81
C LYS A 165 4.58 -12.57 11.04
N GLN A 166 3.37 -12.26 10.59
CA GLN A 166 3.04 -10.94 10.02
C GLN A 166 3.21 -9.86 11.08
N ILE A 167 3.94 -8.81 10.74
CA ILE A 167 4.19 -7.65 11.62
C ILE A 167 3.67 -6.34 11.04
N GLU A 168 3.43 -6.31 9.73
CA GLU A 168 2.99 -5.12 9.01
C GLU A 168 2.09 -5.52 7.84
N ARG A 169 1.11 -4.68 7.54
CA ARG A 169 0.33 -4.80 6.31
C ARG A 169 -0.21 -3.46 5.83
N LEU A 170 -0.38 -3.34 4.53
CA LEU A 170 -0.93 -2.13 3.92
C LEU A 170 -1.73 -2.44 2.66
N GLY A 171 -2.97 -1.94 2.59
CA GLY A 171 -3.75 -1.90 1.36
C GLY A 171 -3.65 -0.52 0.71
N ARG A 172 -4.41 0.44 1.25
CA ARG A 172 -4.45 1.82 0.79
C ARG A 172 -3.45 2.67 1.58
N PRO A 173 -2.71 3.59 0.93
CA PRO A 173 -1.74 4.44 1.61
C PRO A 173 -2.40 5.30 2.71
N ALA A 174 -1.78 5.34 3.89
CA ALA A 174 -2.10 6.25 5.00
C ALA A 174 -3.52 6.13 5.60
N ILE A 175 -4.31 5.10 5.23
CA ILE A 175 -5.66 4.92 5.79
C ILE A 175 -5.57 4.39 7.23
N ASN A 176 -4.87 3.28 7.44
CA ASN A 176 -4.76 2.68 8.78
C ASN A 176 -4.01 3.61 9.72
N GLU A 177 -2.86 4.12 9.26
CA GLU A 177 -1.99 5.02 9.99
C GLU A 177 -2.65 6.36 10.29
N GLY A 178 -3.56 6.82 9.40
CA GLY A 178 -4.32 8.05 9.56
C GLY A 178 -5.51 7.91 10.52
N LEU A 179 -6.25 6.80 10.45
CA LEU A 179 -7.49 6.61 11.21
C LEU A 179 -7.28 6.01 12.60
N VAL A 180 -6.31 5.12 12.76
CA VAL A 180 -6.00 4.43 14.02
C VAL A 180 -4.88 5.17 14.74
N VAL A 181 -5.12 5.53 16.00
CA VAL A 181 -4.23 6.39 16.80
C VAL A 181 -3.56 5.60 17.90
N THR A 182 -4.30 4.68 18.52
CA THR A 182 -3.77 3.82 19.58
C THR A 182 -2.80 2.80 18.97
N ASN A 183 -1.55 2.83 19.42
CA ASN A 183 -0.48 1.97 18.90
C ASN A 183 -0.81 0.46 19.00
N ASP A 184 -1.44 0.03 20.09
CA ASP A 184 -1.83 -1.38 20.26
C ASP A 184 -2.93 -1.79 19.27
N TYR A 185 -3.83 -0.87 18.91
CA TYR A 185 -4.85 -1.12 17.88
C TYR A 185 -4.22 -1.20 16.50
N LEU A 186 -3.24 -0.33 16.20
CA LEU A 186 -2.49 -0.40 14.95
C LEU A 186 -1.70 -1.72 14.85
N ASN A 187 -1.00 -2.12 15.91
CA ASN A 187 -0.28 -3.39 15.95
C ASN A 187 -1.21 -4.60 15.79
N ALA A 188 -2.40 -4.57 16.41
CA ALA A 188 -3.40 -5.61 16.23
C ALA A 188 -3.86 -5.68 14.77
N LEU A 189 -4.15 -4.52 14.16
CA LEU A 189 -4.57 -4.40 12.76
C LEU A 189 -3.48 -4.89 11.79
N ASN A 190 -2.22 -4.58 12.08
CA ASN A 190 -1.04 -5.00 11.32
C ASN A 190 -0.77 -6.51 11.39
N SER A 191 -1.29 -7.18 12.42
CA SER A 191 -1.10 -8.62 12.62
C SER A 191 -2.14 -9.50 11.90
N VAL A 192 -3.16 -8.90 11.31
CA VAL A 192 -4.28 -9.59 10.64
C VAL A 192 -4.43 -9.16 9.18
N GLY A 193 -5.14 -9.95 8.38
CA GLY A 193 -5.46 -9.63 6.99
C GLY A 193 -6.82 -8.93 6.82
N PRO A 194 -7.13 -8.42 5.62
CA PRO A 194 -8.44 -7.85 5.30
C PRO A 194 -9.62 -8.83 5.45
N ASP A 195 -9.35 -10.13 5.49
CA ASP A 195 -10.35 -11.18 5.74
C ASP A 195 -10.89 -11.13 7.18
N PHE A 196 -10.02 -10.77 8.13
CA PHE A 196 -10.39 -10.51 9.51
C PHE A 196 -11.30 -9.29 9.62
N GLU A 197 -10.97 -8.20 8.92
CA GLU A 197 -11.82 -7.01 8.85
C GLU A 197 -13.17 -7.33 8.22
N ALA A 198 -13.18 -8.10 7.13
CA ALA A 198 -14.42 -8.56 6.49
C ALA A 198 -15.29 -9.39 7.43
N ALA A 199 -14.68 -10.26 8.24
CA ALA A 199 -15.38 -11.04 9.26
C ALA A 199 -15.92 -10.15 10.39
N ALA A 200 -15.15 -9.16 10.85
CA ALA A 200 -15.55 -8.20 11.86
C ALA A 200 -16.73 -7.34 11.40
N LEU A 201 -16.67 -6.80 10.19
CA LEU A 201 -17.78 -6.03 9.57
C LEU A 201 -19.05 -6.87 9.38
N ALA A 202 -18.90 -8.19 9.23
CA ALA A 202 -20.02 -9.14 9.18
C ALA A 202 -20.48 -9.61 10.58
N GLY A 203 -19.97 -9.04 11.67
CA GLY A 203 -20.36 -9.37 13.04
C GLY A 203 -19.86 -10.74 13.55
N ARG A 204 -18.88 -11.36 12.88
CA ARG A 204 -18.42 -12.72 13.22
C ARG A 204 -17.38 -12.68 14.34
N GLN A 205 -17.58 -13.50 15.37
CA GLN A 205 -16.63 -13.65 16.47
C GLN A 205 -15.50 -14.62 16.12
N PRO A 206 -14.28 -14.45 16.68
CA PRO A 206 -13.87 -13.39 17.61
C PRO A 206 -13.51 -12.05 16.93
N ALA A 207 -13.51 -11.98 15.60
CA ALA A 207 -13.03 -10.82 14.86
C ALA A 207 -13.80 -9.54 15.20
N ALA A 208 -15.13 -9.60 15.30
CA ALA A 208 -15.97 -8.47 15.66
C ALA A 208 -15.67 -7.92 17.07
N GLY A 209 -15.40 -8.79 18.04
CA GLY A 209 -15.03 -8.37 19.40
C GLY A 209 -13.66 -7.69 19.44
N ILE A 210 -12.67 -8.23 18.72
CA ILE A 210 -11.31 -7.68 18.69
C ILE A 210 -11.23 -6.38 17.89
N ALA A 211 -11.90 -6.30 16.73
CA ALA A 211 -11.88 -5.12 15.87
C ALA A 211 -12.82 -4.00 16.34
N GLY A 212 -13.80 -4.30 17.21
CA GLY A 212 -14.79 -3.34 17.69
C GLY A 212 -14.18 -2.03 18.21
N PRO A 213 -13.22 -2.07 19.16
CA PRO A 213 -12.53 -0.87 19.63
C PRO A 213 -11.74 -0.13 18.54
N ILE A 214 -11.14 -0.86 17.59
CA ILE A 214 -10.37 -0.29 16.48
C ILE A 214 -11.29 0.48 15.54
N VAL A 215 -12.42 -0.12 15.14
CA VAL A 215 -13.43 0.50 14.29
C VAL A 215 -14.07 1.71 14.98
N ALA A 216 -14.28 1.64 16.30
CA ALA A 216 -14.78 2.77 17.08
C ALA A 216 -13.78 3.94 17.11
N GLU A 217 -12.47 3.68 17.26
CA GLU A 217 -11.44 4.71 17.19
C GLU A 217 -11.35 5.33 15.79
N ALA A 218 -11.34 4.51 14.73
CA ALA A 218 -11.38 4.99 13.36
C ALA A 218 -12.60 5.89 13.09
N LYS A 219 -13.79 5.49 13.60
CA LYS A 219 -15.00 6.32 13.52
C LYS A 219 -14.83 7.65 14.23
N LYS A 220 -14.26 7.63 15.45
CA LYS A 220 -13.98 8.85 16.23
C LYS A 220 -13.05 9.79 15.48
N THR A 221 -11.99 9.27 14.85
CA THR A 221 -11.09 10.07 14.01
C THR A 221 -11.81 10.69 12.82
N LEU A 222 -12.66 9.93 12.13
CA LEU A 222 -13.48 10.46 11.03
C LEU A 222 -14.44 11.55 11.51
N MET A 223 -15.10 11.39 12.64
CA MET A 223 -15.99 12.41 13.19
C MET A 223 -15.22 13.67 13.59
N ALA A 224 -14.03 13.51 14.17
CA ALA A 224 -13.17 14.62 14.58
C ALA A 224 -12.73 15.51 13.41
N VAL A 225 -12.60 14.94 12.20
CA VAL A 225 -12.28 15.70 10.99
C VAL A 225 -13.51 16.23 10.24
N GLY A 226 -14.66 16.29 10.90
CA GLY A 226 -15.86 17.01 10.43
C GLY A 226 -16.96 16.16 9.80
N ASN A 227 -16.93 14.84 9.96
CA ASN A 227 -18.02 13.97 9.48
C ASN A 227 -19.09 13.79 10.56
N ASP A 228 -20.36 13.75 10.13
CA ASP A 228 -21.43 13.23 10.98
C ASP A 228 -21.33 11.69 11.12
N ASP A 229 -22.17 11.12 11.99
CA ASP A 229 -22.15 9.68 12.28
C ASP A 229 -22.45 8.82 11.04
N ALA A 230 -23.38 9.27 10.19
CA ALA A 230 -23.81 8.55 9.00
C ALA A 230 -22.68 8.50 7.96
N ARG A 231 -22.01 9.63 7.72
CA ARG A 231 -20.89 9.73 6.81
C ARG A 231 -19.66 9.01 7.33
N ALA A 232 -19.35 9.11 8.62
CA ALA A 232 -18.27 8.35 9.24
C ALA A 232 -18.48 6.83 9.06
N THR A 233 -19.72 6.35 9.26
CA THR A 233 -20.09 4.95 9.00
C THR A 233 -19.92 4.58 7.52
N ALA A 234 -20.34 5.45 6.60
CA ALA A 234 -20.18 5.22 5.16
C ALA A 234 -18.70 5.13 4.75
N LEU A 235 -17.85 6.02 5.27
CA LEU A 235 -16.40 6.02 5.00
C LEU A 235 -15.72 4.76 5.53
N LEU A 236 -16.09 4.27 6.72
CA LEU A 236 -15.62 2.98 7.22
C LEU A 236 -15.95 1.84 6.24
N GLY A 237 -17.19 1.82 5.72
CA GLY A 237 -17.61 0.82 4.73
C GLY A 237 -16.96 0.98 3.34
N ALA A 238 -16.42 2.17 3.04
CA ALA A 238 -15.68 2.44 1.81
C ALA A 238 -14.21 2.04 1.91
N PHE A 239 -13.60 2.17 3.09
CA PHE A 239 -12.17 1.91 3.30
C PHE A 239 -11.86 0.55 3.92
N LEU A 240 -12.82 -0.10 4.57
CA LEU A 240 -12.66 -1.43 5.13
C LEU A 240 -13.49 -2.47 4.34
N PRO A 241 -12.93 -3.64 4.01
CA PRO A 241 -11.54 -4.03 4.27
C PRO A 241 -10.49 -3.22 3.49
N ASP A 242 -9.32 -3.06 4.09
CA ASP A 242 -8.22 -2.25 3.55
C ASP A 242 -7.48 -2.99 2.45
N VAL A 243 -7.85 -2.68 1.21
CA VAL A 243 -7.28 -3.23 -0.02
C VAL A 243 -7.17 -2.13 -1.07
N LEU A 244 -6.13 -2.14 -1.89
CA LEU A 244 -6.06 -1.34 -3.11
C LEU A 244 -6.77 -2.08 -4.25
N ARG A 245 -7.96 -1.60 -4.63
CA ARG A 245 -8.71 -2.17 -5.76
C ARG A 245 -8.18 -1.68 -7.10
N ILE A 246 -8.00 -2.60 -8.04
CA ILE A 246 -7.48 -2.37 -9.39
C ILE A 246 -8.43 -2.99 -10.43
N ASP A 247 -9.21 -2.15 -11.09
CA ASP A 247 -10.00 -2.47 -12.27
C ASP A 247 -9.20 -2.14 -13.54
N THR A 248 -8.86 -3.19 -14.28
CA THR A 248 -7.99 -3.14 -15.46
C THR A 248 -8.70 -2.79 -16.77
N THR A 249 -10.00 -2.47 -16.74
CA THR A 249 -10.81 -2.10 -17.92
C THR A 249 -10.68 -0.64 -18.35
N GLY A 250 -9.99 0.19 -17.56
CA GLY A 250 -9.88 1.63 -17.76
C GLY A 250 -8.55 2.20 -17.27
N ALA A 251 -8.38 3.51 -17.39
CA ALA A 251 -7.12 4.17 -17.06
C ALA A 251 -6.80 4.05 -15.55
N SER A 252 -5.58 3.62 -15.25
CA SER A 252 -5.07 3.58 -13.87
C SER A 252 -4.98 4.98 -13.28
N GLY A 253 -5.23 5.09 -11.98
CA GLY A 253 -5.05 6.32 -11.20
C GLY A 253 -5.89 6.32 -9.93
N TYR A 254 -5.36 6.88 -8.86
CA TYR A 254 -6.03 6.94 -7.58
C TYR A 254 -7.25 7.87 -7.71
N ALA A 255 -8.43 7.33 -7.38
CA ALA A 255 -9.73 7.97 -7.56
C ALA A 255 -10.12 8.36 -9.01
N ASN A 256 -9.43 7.85 -10.05
CA ASN A 256 -9.89 8.01 -11.45
C ASN A 256 -11.29 7.42 -11.71
N ALA A 257 -11.70 6.45 -10.91
CA ALA A 257 -13.08 6.03 -10.78
C ALA A 257 -13.33 5.55 -9.35
N LEU A 258 -14.58 5.64 -8.92
CA LEU A 258 -15.07 5.17 -7.63
C LEU A 258 -16.12 4.08 -7.85
N ASN A 259 -16.26 3.17 -6.90
CA ASN A 259 -17.40 2.25 -6.85
C ASN A 259 -18.63 2.91 -6.21
N SER A 260 -19.74 2.18 -6.09
CA SER A 260 -20.98 2.64 -5.46
C SER A 260 -20.85 3.04 -3.99
N LYS A 261 -19.78 2.63 -3.30
CA LYS A 261 -19.45 3.03 -1.92
C LYS A 261 -18.50 4.23 -1.85
N GLY A 262 -18.09 4.80 -2.99
CA GLY A 262 -17.14 5.90 -3.05
C GLY A 262 -15.67 5.48 -2.89
N SER A 263 -15.33 4.19 -2.94
CA SER A 263 -13.95 3.71 -2.85
C SER A 263 -13.22 3.81 -4.19
N PRO A 264 -11.96 4.25 -4.24
CA PRO A 264 -11.13 4.19 -5.45
C PRO A 264 -10.95 2.78 -5.99
N ILE A 265 -11.10 2.60 -7.30
CA ILE A 265 -11.05 1.27 -7.95
C ILE A 265 -10.03 1.14 -9.09
N ARG A 266 -9.26 2.18 -9.42
CA ARG A 266 -8.35 2.18 -10.58
C ARG A 266 -6.88 2.02 -10.18
N GLY A 267 -6.61 1.46 -9.00
CA GLY A 267 -5.27 1.39 -8.43
C GLY A 267 -4.71 2.79 -8.13
N ARG A 268 -3.38 2.93 -8.20
CA ARG A 268 -2.68 4.22 -8.18
C ARG A 268 -1.50 4.21 -9.14
N LYS A 269 -1.16 5.37 -9.67
CA LYS A 269 0.16 5.69 -10.21
C LYS A 269 1.08 6.12 -9.06
N ILE A 270 2.37 6.15 -9.37
CA ILE A 270 3.40 6.59 -8.42
C ILE A 270 3.17 8.07 -8.07
N THR A 271 2.98 8.92 -9.08
CA THR A 271 2.78 10.37 -8.94
C THR A 271 1.36 10.79 -8.54
N ASP A 272 0.46 9.85 -8.28
CA ASP A 272 -0.87 10.23 -7.80
C ASP A 272 -0.75 10.74 -6.37
N ASP A 273 -1.30 11.92 -6.11
CA ASP A 273 -1.35 12.52 -4.79
C ASP A 273 -2.44 11.86 -3.95
N VAL A 274 -2.09 10.70 -3.40
CA VAL A 274 -3.02 9.89 -2.62
C VAL A 274 -3.39 10.58 -1.30
N ILE A 275 -2.56 11.47 -0.78
CA ILE A 275 -2.83 12.19 0.47
C ILE A 275 -3.86 13.29 0.22
N ASP A 276 -3.69 14.11 -0.80
CA ASP A 276 -4.67 15.14 -1.16
C ASP A 276 -6.03 14.54 -1.50
N VAL A 277 -6.04 13.47 -2.31
CA VAL A 277 -7.27 12.75 -2.64
C VAL A 277 -7.94 12.21 -1.37
N THR A 278 -7.17 11.58 -0.48
CA THR A 278 -7.72 11.00 0.75
C THR A 278 -8.23 12.07 1.71
N LEU A 279 -7.46 13.13 1.93
CA LEU A 279 -7.86 14.28 2.77
C LEU A 279 -9.17 14.90 2.28
N SER A 280 -9.29 15.14 0.98
CA SER A 280 -10.52 15.66 0.39
C SER A 280 -11.71 14.73 0.65
N VAL A 281 -11.54 13.41 0.54
CA VAL A 281 -12.63 12.45 0.80
C VAL A 281 -13.01 12.41 2.28
N VAL A 282 -12.03 12.22 3.16
CA VAL A 282 -12.27 12.01 4.60
C VAL A 282 -12.68 13.28 5.32
N THR A 283 -12.45 14.47 4.76
CA THR A 283 -12.87 15.75 5.35
C THR A 283 -14.07 16.38 4.65
N ASN A 284 -14.73 15.65 3.74
CA ASN A 284 -15.83 16.17 2.91
C ASN A 284 -15.44 17.45 2.15
N GLY A 285 -14.21 17.50 1.64
CA GLY A 285 -13.65 18.62 0.88
C GLY A 285 -13.20 19.82 1.72
N ALA A 286 -13.28 19.76 3.05
CA ALA A 286 -12.81 20.84 3.92
C ALA A 286 -11.30 21.04 3.84
N ILE A 287 -10.54 19.95 3.69
CA ILE A 287 -9.10 19.96 3.44
C ILE A 287 -8.86 19.46 2.03
N LYS A 288 -8.34 20.32 1.16
CA LYS A 288 -8.08 20.00 -0.25
C LYS A 288 -6.73 19.32 -0.48
N GLY A 289 -5.80 19.47 0.46
CA GLY A 289 -4.49 18.88 0.36
C GLY A 289 -3.54 19.30 1.48
N ASP A 290 -2.35 18.71 1.48
CA ASP A 290 -1.26 19.02 2.40
C ASP A 290 -0.24 20.02 1.84
N ASN A 291 -0.45 20.45 0.58
CA ASN A 291 0.39 21.35 -0.20
C ASN A 291 1.80 20.79 -0.51
N VAL A 292 1.92 19.47 -0.58
CA VAL A 292 3.08 18.77 -1.15
C VAL A 292 2.71 18.26 -2.53
N SER A 293 3.68 18.19 -3.45
CA SER A 293 3.50 17.54 -4.73
C SER A 293 4.75 16.79 -5.14
N TYR A 294 4.62 15.78 -5.99
CA TYR A 294 5.76 15.00 -6.48
C TYR A 294 6.85 15.88 -7.14
N VAL A 295 6.44 16.85 -7.98
CA VAL A 295 7.37 17.66 -8.78
C VAL A 295 7.96 18.82 -7.98
N GLY A 296 7.25 19.31 -6.96
CA GLY A 296 7.63 20.52 -6.22
C GLY A 296 7.50 21.81 -7.04
N PRO A 297 8.10 22.93 -6.57
CA PRO A 297 8.89 23.03 -5.34
C PRO A 297 8.02 22.96 -4.08
N ASN A 298 8.36 22.03 -3.19
CA ASN A 298 7.80 21.93 -1.84
C ASN A 298 8.59 22.87 -0.90
N ALA A 299 8.24 22.92 0.39
CA ALA A 299 8.97 23.75 1.35
C ALA A 299 10.46 23.39 1.37
N GLY A 300 11.32 24.41 1.31
CA GLY A 300 12.77 24.23 1.15
C GLY A 300 13.24 24.01 -0.28
N GLY A 301 12.34 24.11 -1.28
CA GLY A 301 12.69 23.94 -2.70
C GLY A 301 12.88 22.49 -3.12
N THR A 302 12.34 21.55 -2.34
CA THR A 302 12.47 20.11 -2.60
C THR A 302 11.46 19.62 -3.63
N GLY A 303 11.72 18.44 -4.17
CA GLY A 303 10.88 17.70 -5.10
C GLY A 303 11.56 16.38 -5.44
N HIS A 304 10.86 15.51 -6.17
CA HIS A 304 11.36 14.18 -6.50
C HIS A 304 12.07 14.13 -7.85
N LYS A 305 12.96 13.14 -8.03
CA LYS A 305 13.62 12.92 -9.30
C LYS A 305 12.62 12.38 -10.34
N PRO A 306 12.88 12.57 -11.65
CA PRO A 306 12.03 11.98 -12.69
C PRO A 306 11.97 10.45 -12.60
N LEU A 307 10.76 9.90 -12.76
CA LEU A 307 10.54 8.46 -12.87
C LEU A 307 11.14 7.91 -14.16
N LEU A 308 11.60 6.65 -14.12
CA LEU A 308 12.05 5.95 -15.32
C LEU A 308 10.89 5.69 -16.30
N GLU A 309 11.14 5.86 -17.60
CA GLU A 309 10.14 5.58 -18.65
C GLU A 309 9.87 4.08 -18.86
N SER A 310 10.74 3.23 -18.32
CA SER A 310 10.62 1.78 -18.39
C SER A 310 10.59 1.17 -16.99
N PHE A 311 10.06 -0.06 -16.89
CA PHE A 311 10.00 -0.79 -15.63
C PHE A 311 11.40 -0.87 -14.99
N PRO A 312 11.55 -0.52 -13.70
CA PRO A 312 10.52 -0.51 -12.65
C PRO A 312 9.68 0.76 -12.51
N TYR A 313 9.87 1.78 -13.37
CA TYR A 313 9.21 3.08 -13.28
C TYR A 313 9.51 3.87 -12.00
N LEU A 314 10.54 3.51 -11.26
CA LEU A 314 10.98 4.16 -10.02
C LEU A 314 12.26 4.95 -10.28
N ALA A 315 12.33 6.18 -9.76
CA ALA A 315 13.50 7.04 -9.93
C ALA A 315 14.78 6.44 -9.34
N ASP A 316 15.94 6.89 -9.85
CA ASP A 316 17.23 6.46 -9.32
C ASP A 316 17.45 6.94 -7.87
N PRO A 317 18.15 6.17 -7.03
CA PRO A 317 18.39 6.55 -5.64
C PRO A 317 19.14 7.89 -5.53
N ASN A 318 18.90 8.62 -4.43
CA ASN A 318 19.62 9.83 -4.00
C ASN A 318 21.12 9.59 -3.80
#